data_AF-A0A2S2KPB0-F1
#
_entry.id   AF-A0A2S2KPB0-F1
#
_cell.length_a   1.000
_cell.length_b   1.000
_cell.length_c   1.000
_cell.angle_alpha   90.00
_cell.angle_beta   90.00
_cell.angle_gamma   90.00
#
_symmetry.space_group_name_H-M   'P 1'
#
loop_
_entity.id
_entity.type
_entity.pdbx_description
1 polymer ?
#
loop_
_entity_poly.entity_id
_entity_poly.type
_entity_poly.pdbx_seq_one_letter_code
_entity_poly.pdbx_strand_id
1 'polypeptide(L)' 'MNDKALESIDNRLKIISKLLALDVVKGRQFQEQVKILHEMGMQPSEIADCLGKTANNVRVAVHGIKKKSTQKEVKEQ' A
#
# COMPACT_ATOMS: atom_id res chain seq x y z
N MET A 1 -27.03 18.01 -10.88
CA MET A 1 -26.96 16.98 -11.94
C MET A 1 -25.53 16.48 -12.24
N ASN A 2 -24.47 17.04 -11.63
CA ASN A 2 -23.08 16.61 -11.88
C ASN A 2 -22.52 15.61 -10.85
N ASP A 3 -23.10 15.51 -9.65
CA ASP A 3 -22.46 14.76 -8.55
C ASP A 3 -22.41 13.26 -8.80
N LYS A 4 -23.46 12.68 -9.41
CA LYS A 4 -23.49 11.26 -9.78
C LYS A 4 -22.44 10.90 -10.84
N ALA A 5 -22.18 11.81 -11.78
CA ALA A 5 -21.16 11.60 -12.80
C ALA A 5 -19.75 11.67 -12.19
N LEU A 6 -19.51 12.64 -11.30
CA LEU A 6 -18.26 12.74 -10.55
C LEU A 6 -18.00 11.50 -9.68
N GLU A 7 -19.02 11.03 -8.95
CA GLU A 7 -18.93 9.82 -8.14
C GLU A 7 -18.60 8.58 -8.99
N SER A 8 -19.24 8.44 -10.16
CA SER A 8 -18.91 7.35 -11.08
C SER A 8 -17.49 7.41 -11.60
N ILE A 9 -16.94 8.61 -11.84
CA ILE A 9 -15.55 8.78 -12.30
C ILE A 9 -14.58 8.43 -11.18
N ASP A 10 -14.81 8.94 -9.98
CA ASP A 10 -13.99 8.63 -8.79
C ASP A 10 -13.93 7.11 -8.52
N ASN A 11 -15.07 6.43 -8.61
CA ASN A 11 -15.13 4.97 -8.47
C ASN A 11 -14.31 4.23 -9.55
N ARG A 12 -14.36 4.68 -10.80
CA ARG A 12 -13.55 4.09 -11.89
C ARG A 12 -12.06 4.33 -11.68
N LEU A 13 -11.68 5.54 -11.26
CA LEU A 13 -10.29 5.87 -10.95
C LEU A 13 -9.75 5.03 -9.79
N LYS A 14 -10.56 4.82 -8.73
CA LYS A 14 -10.20 3.91 -7.63
C LYS A 14 -9.93 2.49 -8.11
N ILE A 15 -10.73 1.96 -9.02
CA ILE A 15 -10.51 0.62 -9.60
C ILE A 15 -9.19 0.58 -10.38
N ILE A 16 -8.95 1.57 -11.26
CA ILE A 16 -7.72 1.65 -12.06
C ILE A 16 -6.49 1.74 -11.15
N SER A 17 -6.51 2.60 -10.13
CA SER A 17 -5.41 2.75 -9.18
C SER A 17 -5.09 1.43 -8.45
N LYS A 18 -6.11 0.66 -8.04
CA LYS A 18 -5.90 -0.65 -7.41
C LYS A 18 -5.30 -1.67 -8.38
N LEU A 19 -5.76 -1.70 -9.63
CA LEU A 19 -5.21 -2.60 -10.65
C LEU A 19 -3.73 -2.29 -10.92
N LEU A 20 -3.37 -1.02 -11.04
CA LEU A 20 -1.98 -0.59 -11.23
C LEU A 20 -1.12 -0.92 -10.00
N ALA A 21 -1.62 -0.65 -8.80
CA ALA A 21 -0.92 -1.00 -7.56
C ALA A 21 -0.64 -2.50 -7.45
N LEU A 22 -1.62 -3.35 -7.79
CA LEU A 22 -1.47 -4.80 -7.83
C LEU A 22 -0.43 -5.28 -8.84
N ASP A 23 -0.37 -4.66 -10.02
CA ASP A 23 0.61 -5.01 -11.05
C ASP A 23 2.05 -4.65 -10.60
N VAL A 24 2.24 -3.47 -10.02
CA VAL A 24 3.56 -3.01 -9.50
C VAL A 24 4.15 -3.96 -8.46
N VAL A 25 3.29 -4.57 -7.63
CA VAL A 25 3.71 -5.47 -6.54
C VAL A 25 3.55 -6.96 -6.86
N LYS A 26 3.23 -7.29 -8.11
CA LYS A 26 3.05 -8.66 -8.57
C LYS A 26 4.32 -9.48 -8.38
N GLY A 27 4.17 -10.70 -7.87
CA GLY A 27 5.28 -11.62 -7.63
C GLY A 27 6.19 -11.29 -6.44
N ARG A 28 5.92 -10.20 -5.71
CA ARG A 28 6.70 -9.79 -4.54
C ARG A 28 6.15 -10.40 -3.26
N GLN A 29 7.01 -10.54 -2.25
CA GLN A 29 6.58 -11.01 -0.93
C GLN A 29 5.79 -9.93 -0.19
N PHE A 30 4.84 -10.32 0.65
CA PHE A 30 3.91 -9.39 1.33
C PHE A 30 4.59 -8.17 1.98
N GLN A 31 5.72 -8.37 2.67
CA GLN A 31 6.47 -7.27 3.30
C GLN A 31 7.01 -6.27 2.27
N GLU A 32 7.47 -6.75 1.11
CA GLU A 32 7.94 -5.91 0.01
C GLU A 32 6.77 -5.18 -0.67
N GLN A 33 5.64 -5.86 -0.86
CA GLN A 33 4.41 -5.23 -1.38
C GLN A 33 3.99 -4.06 -0.49
N VAL A 34 3.92 -4.27 0.83
CA VAL A 34 3.57 -3.22 1.80
C VAL A 34 4.58 -2.09 1.77
N LYS A 35 5.89 -2.39 1.70
CA LYS A 35 6.95 -1.39 1.63
C LYS A 35 6.75 -0.48 0.41
N ILE A 36 6.64 -1.06 -0.78
CA ILE A 36 6.53 -0.32 -2.04
C ILE A 36 5.28 0.57 -2.04
N LEU A 37 4.12 0.01 -1.70
CA LEU A 37 2.87 0.78 -1.71
C LEU A 37 2.86 1.89 -0.66
N HIS A 38 3.44 1.65 0.51
CA HIS A 38 3.57 2.68 1.55
C HIS A 38 4.54 3.80 1.13
N GLU A 39 5.65 3.46 0.44
CA GLU A 39 6.60 4.44 -0.12
C GLU A 39 5.95 5.27 -1.24
N MET A 40 4.96 4.72 -1.95
CA MET A 40 4.12 5.45 -2.91
C MET A 40 3.05 6.34 -2.25
N GLY A 41 3.00 6.39 -0.91
CA GLY A 41 2.10 7.25 -0.13
C GLY A 41 0.74 6.63 0.21
N MET A 42 0.49 5.38 -0.15
CA MET A 42 -0.75 4.70 0.20
C MET A 42 -0.85 4.47 1.70
N GLN A 43 -2.03 4.77 2.27
CA GLN A 43 -2.29 4.56 3.68
C GLN A 43 -2.50 3.08 4.01
N PRO A 44 -2.23 2.63 5.25
CA PRO A 44 -2.38 1.22 5.62
C PRO A 44 -3.76 0.62 5.35
N SER A 45 -4.83 1.42 5.40
CA SER A 45 -6.19 0.98 5.05
C SER A 45 -6.35 0.74 3.54
N GLU A 46 -5.76 1.58 2.71
CA GLU A 46 -5.82 1.46 1.25
C GLU A 46 -4.98 0.29 0.76
N ILE A 47 -3.80 0.09 1.36
CA ILE A 47 -2.95 -1.08 1.10
C ILE A 47 -3.68 -2.37 1.51
N ALA A 48 -4.34 -2.36 2.67
CA ALA A 48 -5.08 -3.51 3.16
C ALA A 48 -6.22 -3.89 2.21
N ASP A 49 -7.00 -2.90 1.77
CA ASP A 49 -8.06 -3.08 0.79
C ASP A 49 -7.52 -3.58 -0.57
N CYS A 50 -6.39 -3.03 -1.03
CA CYS A 50 -5.76 -3.44 -2.29
C CYS A 50 -5.24 -4.89 -2.25
N LEU A 51 -4.63 -5.32 -1.14
CA LEU A 51 -3.98 -6.64 -1.01
C LEU A 51 -4.88 -7.73 -0.41
N GLY A 52 -6.14 -7.41 -0.10
CA GLY A 52 -7.06 -8.32 0.58
C GLY A 52 -6.56 -8.73 1.97
N LYS A 53 -6.05 -7.78 2.75
CA LYS A 53 -5.51 -7.97 4.11
C LYS A 53 -6.25 -7.08 5.11
N THR A 54 -5.93 -7.23 6.39
CA THR A 54 -6.40 -6.32 7.43
C THR A 54 -5.45 -5.13 7.58
N ALA A 55 -6.00 -3.96 7.92
CA ALA A 55 -5.19 -2.77 8.21
C ALA A 55 -4.20 -3.02 9.36
N ASN A 56 -4.57 -3.88 10.32
CA ASN A 56 -3.67 -4.24 11.42
C ASN A 56 -2.42 -5.00 10.91
N ASN A 57 -2.61 -6.00 10.03
CA ASN A 57 -1.50 -6.75 9.45
C ASN A 57 -0.55 -5.84 8.66
N VAL A 58 -1.09 -4.87 7.92
CA VAL A 58 -0.29 -3.88 7.18
C VAL A 58 0.48 -2.98 8.13
N ARG A 59 -0.14 -2.43 9.19
CA ARG A 59 0.55 -1.59 10.19
C ARG A 59 1.70 -2.33 10.87
N VAL A 60 1.50 -3.60 11.22
CA VAL A 60 2.55 -4.45 11.80
C VAL A 60 3.70 -4.62 10.80
N ALA A 61 3.41 -4.85 9.52
CA ALA A 61 4.43 -4.93 8.47
C ALA A 61 5.20 -3.60 8.32
N VAL A 62 4.51 -2.46 8.23
CA VAL A 62 5.14 -1.13 8.17
C VAL A 62 6.04 -0.88 9.38
N HIS A 63 5.58 -1.20 10.59
CA HIS A 63 6.40 -1.07 11.79
C HIS A 63 7.63 -2.00 11.73
N GLY A 64 7.46 -3.23 11.28
CA GLY A 64 8.56 -4.19 11.10
C GLY A 64 9.63 -3.67 10.12
N ILE A 65 9.20 -3.05 9.02
CA ILE A 65 10.08 -2.43 8.02
C ILE A 65 10.88 -1.27 8.65
N LYS A 66 10.22 -0.35 9.36
CA LYS A 66 10.90 0.78 10.04
C LYS A 66 11.93 0.33 11.07
N LYS A 67 11.63 -0.73 11.83
CA LYS A 67 12.57 -1.26 12.82
C LYS A 67 13.82 -1.87 12.15
N LYS A 68 13.64 -2.55 11.00
CA LYS A 68 14.75 -3.14 10.25
C LYS A 68 15.65 -2.09 9.59
N SER A 69 15.11 -0.97 9.12
CA SER A 69 15.93 0.12 8.57
C SER A 69 16.82 0.74 9.65
N THR A 70 16.28 1.05 10.83
CA THR A 70 17.08 1.61 11.94
C THR A 70 18.17 0.65 12.42
N GLN A 71 17.91 -0.66 12.44
CA GLN A 71 18.93 -1.65 12.84
C GLN A 71 20.03 -1.87 11.80
N LYS A 72 19.78 -1.60 10.52
CA LYS A 72 20.82 -1.64 9.48
C LYS A 72 21.78 -0.47 9.60
N GLU A 73 21.25 0.75 9.80
CA GLU A 73 22.06 1.96 9.94
C GLU A 73 23.01 1.91 11.15
N VAL A 74 22.61 1.28 12.25
CA VAL A 74 23.45 1.12 13.46
C VAL A 74 24.56 0.07 13.30
N LYS A 75 24.46 -0.85 12.32
CA LYS A 75 25.48 -1.89 12.08
C LYS A 75 26.52 -1.51 11.02
N GLU A 76 26.28 -0.46 10.25
CA GLU A 76 27.17 0.05 9.21
C GLU A 76 27.97 1.30 9.65
N GLN A 77 27.78 1.74 10.91
CA GLN A 77 28.59 2.76 11.61
C GLN A 77 29.54 2.09 12.60
#